data_AF-A0A382NC72-F1
#
_entry.id   AF-A0A382NC72-F1
#
_cell.length_a   1.000
_cell.length_b   1.000
_cell.length_c   1.000
_cell.angle_alpha   90.00
_cell.angle_beta   90.00
_cell.angle_gamma   90.00
#
_symmetry.space_group_name_H-M   'P 1'
#
loop_
_entity.id
_entity.type
_entity.pdbx_description
1 polymer ?
#
loop_
_entity_poly.entity_id
_entity_poly.type
_entity_poly.pdbx_seq_one_letter_code
_entity_poly.pdbx_strand_id
1 'polypeptide(L)'
;MKFCKVCLYPDTKPGLEFDNEGMCSACKNNELKSTVDWASRKSQLLEIIDKYKSKTGSRYDCIIPVSGGKDSTYQAYMMKEEFGLHPLLVNFLPRDLVPLGRKNIENLKNLGF
;
A
#
# COMPACT_ATOMS: atom_id res chain seq x y z
N MET A 1 -32.85 -7.11 3.17
CA MET A 1 -31.59 -6.99 2.41
C MET A 1 -31.66 -5.70 1.63
N LYS A 2 -30.72 -4.81 1.86
CA LYS A 2 -30.58 -3.52 1.18
C LYS A 2 -29.39 -3.59 0.23
N PHE A 3 -29.44 -2.83 -0.85
CA PHE A 3 -28.35 -2.72 -1.82
C PHE A 3 -27.87 -1.28 -1.90
N CYS A 4 -26.56 -1.11 -2.07
CA CYS A 4 -25.99 0.21 -2.27
C CYS A 4 -26.54 0.77 -3.58
N LYS A 5 -27.08 1.99 -3.54
CA LYS A 5 -27.66 2.65 -4.71
C LYS A 5 -26.64 2.90 -5.84
N VAL A 6 -25.34 2.91 -5.51
CA VAL A 6 -24.25 3.21 -6.46
C VAL A 6 -23.60 1.94 -7.01
N CYS A 7 -23.16 1.02 -6.13
CA CYS A 7 -22.36 -0.15 -6.54
C CYS A 7 -23.10 -1.49 -6.44
N LEU A 8 -24.37 -1.49 -6.03
CA LEU A 8 -25.21 -2.69 -5.90
C LEU A 8 -24.69 -3.75 -4.93
N TYR A 9 -23.71 -3.43 -4.08
CA TYR A 9 -23.29 -4.33 -3.00
C TYR A 9 -24.40 -4.49 -1.96
N PRO A 10 -24.64 -5.71 -1.46
CA PRO A 10 -25.63 -5.95 -0.41
C PRO A 10 -25.13 -5.55 0.98
N ASP A 11 -26.06 -5.24 1.88
CA ASP A 11 -25.83 -5.01 3.32
C ASP A 11 -25.37 -6.26 4.09
N THR A 12 -25.38 -7.43 3.45
CA THR A 12 -24.85 -8.68 3.99
C THR A 12 -23.32 -8.79 3.87
N LYS A 13 -22.65 -7.87 3.15
CA LYS A 13 -21.18 -7.85 3.10
C LYS A 13 -20.61 -7.49 4.48
N PRO A 14 -19.79 -8.34 5.11
CA PRO A 14 -19.20 -8.03 6.42
C PRO A 14 -18.39 -6.73 6.39
N GLY A 15 -18.60 -5.88 7.41
CA GLY A 15 -17.90 -4.60 7.56
C GLY A 15 -18.35 -3.49 6.60
N LEU A 16 -19.45 -3.68 5.85
CA LEU A 16 -19.99 -2.67 4.96
C LEU A 16 -21.13 -1.91 5.64
N GLU A 17 -20.86 -0.67 6.04
CA GLU A 17 -21.86 0.21 6.65
C GLU A 17 -22.62 1.00 5.59
N PHE A 18 -23.89 1.30 5.86
CA PHE A 18 -24.77 2.06 4.99
C PHE A 18 -25.22 3.33 5.70
N ASP A 19 -25.23 4.44 4.98
CA ASP A 19 -25.83 5.67 5.49
C ASP A 19 -27.34 5.72 5.27
N ASN A 20 -27.97 6.78 5.76
CA ASN A 20 -29.42 6.99 5.66
C ASN A 20 -29.89 7.19 4.21
N GLU A 21 -28.99 7.53 3.30
CA GLU A 21 -29.30 7.72 1.87
C GLU A 21 -29.21 6.40 1.09
N GLY A 22 -28.72 5.32 1.71
CA GLY A 22 -28.57 4.00 1.10
C GLY A 22 -27.27 3.84 0.31
N MET A 23 -26.26 4.68 0.59
CA MET A 23 -24.91 4.53 0.05
C MET A 23 -24.03 3.74 1.03
N CYS A 24 -23.20 2.84 0.50
CA CYS A 24 -22.27 2.08 1.34
C CYS A 24 -20.97 2.86 1.61
N SER A 25 -20.32 2.56 2.73
CA SER A 25 -19.09 3.21 3.20
C SER A 25 -17.96 3.16 2.17
N ALA A 26 -17.88 2.11 1.35
CA ALA A 26 -16.90 2.00 0.28
C ALA A 26 -17.13 3.01 -0.86
N CYS A 27 -18.38 3.22 -1.27
CA CYS A 27 -18.74 4.23 -2.26
C CYS A 27 -18.49 5.63 -1.73
N LYS A 28 -18.89 5.89 -0.48
CA LYS A 28 -18.63 7.17 0.19
C LYS A 28 -17.14 7.49 0.28
N ASN A 29 -16.32 6.52 0.66
CA ASN A 29 -14.87 6.69 0.67
C ASN A 29 -14.29 6.92 -0.73
N ASN A 30 -14.87 6.30 -1.77
CA ASN A 30 -14.45 6.53 -3.14
C ASN A 30 -14.74 7.97 -3.60
N GLU A 31 -15.89 8.54 -3.23
CA GLU A 31 -16.20 9.95 -3.51
C GLU A 31 -15.22 10.89 -2.81
N LEU A 32 -14.89 10.62 -1.53
CA LEU A 32 -13.93 11.41 -0.77
C LEU A 32 -12.54 11.46 -1.44
N LYS A 33 -12.12 10.41 -2.16
CA LYS A 33 -10.83 10.42 -2.88
C LYS A 33 -10.74 11.51 -3.95
N SER A 34 -11.86 11.92 -4.53
CA SER A 34 -11.91 13.01 -5.51
C SER A 34 -11.65 14.39 -4.89
N THR A 35 -11.91 14.51 -3.58
CA THR A 35 -11.66 15.76 -2.82
C THR A 35 -10.26 15.84 -2.23
N VAL A 36 -9.46 14.77 -2.33
CA VAL A 36 -8.10 14.75 -1.79
C VAL A 36 -7.16 15.48 -2.75
N ASP A 37 -6.47 16.49 -2.25
CA ASP A 37 -5.33 17.10 -2.95
C ASP A 37 -4.11 16.17 -2.89
N TRP A 38 -3.98 15.29 -3.88
CA TRP A 38 -2.89 14.33 -3.98
C TRP A 38 -1.52 14.99 -4.17
N ALA A 39 -1.46 16.19 -4.74
CA ALA A 39 -0.20 16.92 -4.89
C ALA A 39 0.31 17.39 -3.52
N SER A 40 -0.56 18.01 -2.73
CA SER A 40 -0.25 18.40 -1.34
C SER A 40 0.14 17.20 -0.47
N ARG A 41 -0.59 16.08 -0.57
CA ARG A 41 -0.24 14.84 0.15
C ARG A 41 1.10 14.27 -0.27
N LYS A 42 1.45 14.34 -1.57
CA LYS A 42 2.77 13.93 -2.06
C LYS A 42 3.87 14.82 -1.52
N SER A 43 3.68 16.14 -1.48
CA SER A 43 4.66 17.07 -0.89
C SER A 43 4.93 16.78 0.59
N GLN A 44 3.87 16.55 1.39
CA GLN A 44 4.00 16.16 2.80
C GLN A 44 4.80 14.86 2.98
N LEU A 45 4.62 13.89 2.08
CA LEU A 45 5.38 12.65 2.11
C LEU A 45 6.86 12.89 1.75
N LEU A 46 7.15 13.73 0.76
CA LEU A 46 8.51 14.08 0.37
C LEU A 46 9.28 14.77 1.51
N GLU A 47 8.62 15.67 2.26
CA GLU A 47 9.21 16.30 3.44
C GLU A 47 9.64 15.28 4.50
N ILE A 48 8.84 14.23 4.72
CA ILE A 48 9.19 13.14 5.63
C ILE A 48 10.36 12.33 5.08
N ILE A 49 10.33 12.00 3.79
CA ILE A 49 11.37 11.23 3.12
C ILE A 49 12.73 11.93 3.19
N ASP A 50 12.77 13.22 2.85
CA ASP A 50 14.01 14.02 2.80
C ASP A 50 14.70 14.10 4.17
N LYS A 51 13.94 14.00 5.26
CA LYS A 51 14.49 13.94 6.62
C LYS A 51 15.32 12.69 6.89
N TYR A 52 14.93 11.54 6.31
CA TYR A 52 15.54 10.24 6.64
C TYR A 52 16.45 9.71 5.53
N LYS A 53 16.24 10.16 4.29
CA LYS A 53 17.02 9.77 3.12
C LYS A 53 18.52 10.08 3.32
N SER A 54 19.34 9.07 3.11
CA SER A 54 20.79 9.15 3.21
C SER A 54 21.35 9.96 2.06
N LYS A 55 22.18 10.95 2.37
CA LYS A 55 22.85 11.79 1.36
C LYS A 55 24.07 11.11 0.74
N THR A 56 24.60 10.09 1.42
CA THR A 56 25.83 9.39 1.03
C THR A 56 25.58 7.96 0.54
N GLY A 57 24.35 7.44 0.71
CA GLY A 57 24.00 6.05 0.42
C GLY A 57 24.62 5.03 1.39
N SER A 58 25.32 5.46 2.44
CA SER A 58 26.08 4.57 3.33
C SER A 58 25.23 3.75 4.32
N ARG A 59 23.91 3.92 4.31
CA ARG A 59 22.97 3.22 5.17
C ARG A 59 21.65 3.03 4.43
N TYR A 60 20.82 2.12 4.92
CA TYR A 60 19.42 2.04 4.52
C TYR A 60 18.65 3.24 5.06
N ASP A 61 17.71 3.74 4.26
CA ASP A 61 16.90 4.93 4.57
C ASP A 61 15.66 4.59 5.40
N CYS A 62 15.13 3.39 5.20
CA CYS A 62 13.96 2.88 5.90
C CYS A 62 13.95 1.36 5.92
N ILE A 63 13.08 0.78 6.74
CA ILE A 63 12.80 -0.65 6.79
C ILE A 63 11.40 -0.87 6.22
N ILE A 64 11.26 -1.81 5.30
CA ILE A 64 9.97 -2.21 4.75
C ILE A 64 9.75 -3.69 5.05
N PRO A 65 8.79 -4.03 5.94
CA PRO A 65 8.34 -5.40 6.11
C PRO A 65 7.65 -5.88 4.83
N VAL A 66 8.12 -6.98 4.25
CA VAL A 66 7.57 -7.53 3.01
C VAL A 66 7.09 -8.95 3.20
N SER A 67 5.98 -9.30 2.55
CA SER A 67 5.41 -10.66 2.55
C SER A 67 5.52 -11.37 1.20
N GLY A 68 5.95 -10.65 0.15
CA GLY A 68 5.78 -11.07 -1.24
C GLY A 68 4.37 -10.82 -1.79
N GLY A 69 3.49 -10.21 -1.01
CA GLY A 69 2.18 -9.74 -1.48
C GLY A 69 2.29 -8.46 -2.30
N LYS A 70 1.28 -8.22 -3.15
CA LYS A 70 1.22 -7.07 -4.06
C LYS A 70 1.42 -5.72 -3.35
N ASP A 71 0.85 -5.56 -2.16
CA ASP A 71 0.82 -4.27 -1.46
C ASP A 71 2.23 -3.92 -0.92
N SER A 72 2.90 -4.88 -0.27
CA SER A 72 4.28 -4.70 0.19
C SER A 72 5.27 -4.56 -0.96
N THR A 73 5.04 -5.27 -2.07
CA THR A 73 5.86 -5.15 -3.29
C THR A 73 5.71 -3.76 -3.91
N TYR A 74 4.48 -3.25 -4.02
CA TYR A 74 4.22 -1.91 -4.53
C TYR A 74 4.83 -0.85 -3.63
N GLN A 75 4.71 -0.99 -2.30
CA GLN A 75 5.36 -0.08 -1.36
C GLN A 75 6.88 -0.06 -1.54
N ALA A 76 7.52 -1.23 -1.61
CA ALA A 76 8.97 -1.33 -1.81
C ALA A 76 9.40 -0.68 -3.14
N TYR A 77 8.69 -0.98 -4.23
CA TYR A 77 8.92 -0.37 -5.54
C TYR A 77 8.80 1.16 -5.48
N MET A 78 7.70 1.69 -4.92
CA MET A 78 7.48 3.13 -4.84
C MET A 78 8.58 3.83 -4.05
N MET A 79 8.97 3.29 -2.89
CA MET A 79 10.03 3.89 -2.07
C MET A 79 11.37 3.92 -2.81
N LYS A 80 11.72 2.85 -3.52
CA LYS A 80 12.98 2.75 -4.26
C LYS A 80 12.98 3.53 -5.57
N GLU A 81 12.06 3.21 -6.48
CA GLU A 81 12.10 3.70 -7.86
C GLU A 81 11.54 5.11 -7.99
N GLU A 82 10.43 5.42 -7.31
CA GLU A 82 9.76 6.73 -7.46
C GLU A 82 10.33 7.78 -6.49
N PHE A 83 10.71 7.37 -5.28
CA PHE A 83 11.21 8.27 -4.24
C PHE A 83 12.73 8.17 -4.03
N GLY A 84 13.40 7.20 -4.64
CA GLY A 84 14.85 7.08 -4.63
C GLY A 84 15.44 6.72 -3.26
N LEU A 85 14.67 6.09 -2.35
CA LEU A 85 15.20 5.58 -1.09
C LEU A 85 15.97 4.28 -1.32
N HIS A 86 16.84 3.96 -0.37
CA HIS A 86 17.50 2.67 -0.23
C HIS A 86 16.85 1.89 0.94
N PRO A 87 15.74 1.18 0.73
CA PRO A 87 15.05 0.46 1.81
C PRO A 87 15.74 -0.88 2.12
N LEU A 88 15.77 -1.26 3.40
CA LEU A 88 16.04 -2.63 3.83
C LEU A 88 14.72 -3.41 3.86
N LEU A 89 14.61 -4.43 3.02
CA LEU A 89 13.44 -5.31 3.03
C LEU A 89 13.59 -6.39 4.11
N VAL A 90 12.57 -6.53 4.95
CA VAL A 90 12.55 -7.53 6.03
C VAL A 90 11.37 -8.46 5.85
N ASN A 91 11.63 -9.75 5.74
CA ASN A 91 10.58 -10.77 5.65
C ASN A 91 10.66 -11.72 6.85
N PHE A 92 9.52 -12.01 7.45
CA PHE A 92 9.35 -13.18 8.30
C PHE A 92 8.79 -14.31 7.43
N LEU A 93 9.58 -15.35 7.22
CA LEU A 93 9.22 -16.45 6.33
C LEU A 93 8.21 -17.37 7.06
N PRO A 94 6.96 -17.52 6.56
CA PRO A 94 6.03 -18.46 7.14
C PRO A 94 6.48 -19.90 6.89
N ARG A 95 6.16 -20.80 7.81
CA ARG A 95 6.52 -22.23 7.74
C ARG A 95 5.99 -22.88 6.45
N ASP A 96 4.76 -22.57 6.08
CA ASP A 96 4.04 -23.18 4.96
C ASP A 96 4.00 -22.25 3.73
N LEU A 97 5.16 -21.70 3.35
CA LEU A 97 5.24 -20.82 2.19
C LEU A 97 4.99 -21.61 0.90
N VAL A 98 3.84 -21.36 0.28
CA VAL A 98 3.48 -21.95 -1.01
C VAL A 98 4.45 -21.51 -2.13
N PRO A 99 4.63 -22.32 -3.19
CA PRO A 99 5.57 -22.01 -4.27
C PRO A 99 5.37 -20.63 -4.91
N LEU A 100 4.11 -20.18 -5.04
CA LEU A 100 3.81 -18.85 -5.56
C LEU A 100 4.33 -17.73 -4.65
N GLY A 101 4.17 -17.86 -3.33
CA GLY A 101 4.68 -16.89 -2.36
C GLY A 101 6.20 -16.80 -2.42
N ARG A 102 6.89 -17.94 -2.54
CA ARG A 102 8.34 -17.99 -2.75
C ARG A 102 8.74 -17.28 -4.04
N LYS A 103 8.05 -17.55 -5.15
CA LYS A 103 8.31 -16.88 -6.44
C LYS A 103 8.17 -15.36 -6.31
N ASN A 104 7.16 -14.87 -5.59
CA ASN A 104 6.96 -13.44 -5.42
C ASN A 104 8.07 -12.80 -4.58
N ILE A 105 8.55 -13.46 -3.52
CA ILE A 105 9.68 -12.97 -2.71
C ILE A 105 10.96 -12.95 -3.56
N GLU A 106 11.23 -14.00 -4.33
CA GLU A 106 12.40 -14.04 -5.21
C GLU A 106 12.33 -12.98 -6.32
N ASN A 107 11.15 -12.72 -6.89
CA ASN A 107 10.97 -11.61 -7.82
C ASN A 107 11.33 -10.27 -7.17
N LEU A 108 10.93 -10.05 -5.91
CA LEU A 108 11.24 -8.83 -5.20
C LEU A 108 12.76 -8.69 -5.00
N LYS A 109 13.46 -9.75 -4.63
CA LYS A 109 14.94 -9.74 -4.53
C LYS A 109 15.60 -9.41 -5.88
N ASN A 110 15.07 -9.96 -6.96
CA ASN A 110 15.60 -9.71 -8.32
C ASN A 110 15.40 -8.27 -8.82
N LEU A 111 14.57 -7.47 -8.15
CA LEU A 111 14.46 -6.02 -8.42
C LEU A 111 15.63 -5.22 -7.82
N GLY A 112 16.62 -5.89 -7.21
CA GLY A 112 17.86 -5.26 -6.72
C GLY A 112 17.69 -4.56 -5.38
N PHE A 113 16.94 -5.17 -4.47
CA PHE A 113 16.88 -4.78 -3.05
C PHE A 113 17.90 -5.57 -2.22
#